data_AF-A0A662M5N3-F1
#
_entry.id   AF-A0A662M5N3-F1
#
_cell.length_a   1.000
_cell.length_b   1.000
_cell.length_c   1.000
_cell.angle_alpha   90.00
_cell.angle_beta   90.00
_cell.angle_gamma   90.00
#
_symmetry.space_group_name_H-M   'P 1'
#
loop_
_entity.id
_entity.type
_entity.pdbx_description
1 polymer ?
#
loop_
_entity_poly.entity_id
_entity_poly.type
_entity_poly.pdbx_seq_one_letter_code
_entity_poly.pdbx_strand_id
1 'polypeptide(L)'
;AVNELLTELFPRALIVTPNRFEAERIVGHEIRSLEDAREAAREIHERYGPEAVIVKGGHLEEEKAVDVLFYRGRLYELKSPRLEGCTHGTGCSFSAAITANIALGKDLLTAVRTAKKFIELAIDFGNRIGHGSCPVNHIAWMEIPAERWRMYETMRACLDELLDVLRKHVDLIPEVGINMAYALPRRYVRGPEDFLALEGRITKGVGRPVFSGEVKFGASRHLARALLRYMESFPEYRCVLNVRYSEDLIGKLERAGLRVSFYDRREEPEEIKAKEGATVPWGIGVAIERSKGRPDVIYHLGDWGKEPMVLIFGKDPFDVLKKLRKVLKDEDD
;
A
#
# COMPACT_ATOMS: atom_id res chain seq x y z
N ALA A 1 -3.35 15.89 -42.45
CA ALA A 1 -3.63 15.89 -41.00
C ALA A 1 -2.38 15.83 -40.12
N VAL A 2 -1.47 14.85 -40.32
CA VAL A 2 -0.23 14.74 -39.51
C VAL A 2 0.74 15.89 -39.80
N ASN A 3 0.87 16.30 -41.06
CA ASN A 3 1.75 17.41 -41.41
C ASN A 3 1.31 18.71 -40.73
N GLU A 4 0.02 19.04 -40.75
CA GLU A 4 -0.54 20.23 -40.10
C GLU A 4 -0.37 20.17 -38.57
N LEU A 5 -0.49 18.99 -37.95
CA LEU A 5 -0.16 18.83 -36.53
C LEU A 5 1.29 19.27 -36.23
N LEU A 6 2.23 18.84 -37.08
CA LEU A 6 3.65 19.09 -36.90
C LEU A 6 4.06 20.52 -37.27
N THR A 7 3.48 21.12 -38.32
CA THR A 7 3.89 22.44 -38.80
C THR A 7 3.06 23.59 -38.22
N GLU A 8 1.82 23.35 -37.79
CA GLU A 8 0.92 24.40 -37.30
C GLU A 8 0.70 24.36 -35.79
N LEU A 9 0.56 23.16 -35.20
CA LEU A 9 0.21 23.00 -33.78
C LEU A 9 1.44 22.85 -32.88
N PHE A 10 2.40 22.01 -33.25
CA PHE A 10 3.61 21.78 -32.46
C PHE A 10 4.39 23.07 -32.13
N PRO A 11 4.58 24.03 -33.07
CA PRO A 11 5.26 25.29 -32.76
C PRO A 11 4.55 26.16 -31.71
N ARG A 12 3.26 25.90 -31.46
CA ARG A 12 2.44 26.63 -30.47
C ARG A 12 2.28 25.86 -29.16
N ALA A 13 2.75 24.62 -29.11
CA ALA A 13 2.61 23.76 -27.95
C ALA A 13 3.74 24.00 -26.95
N LEU A 14 3.39 24.27 -25.69
CA LEU A 14 4.35 24.29 -24.58
C LEU A 14 5.01 22.91 -24.40
N ILE A 15 4.23 21.85 -24.54
CA ILE A 15 4.73 20.47 -24.42
C ILE A 15 3.99 19.54 -25.38
N VAL A 16 4.72 18.63 -26.02
CA VAL A 16 4.15 17.49 -26.76
C VAL A 16 4.58 16.18 -26.11
N THR A 17 3.69 15.18 -26.09
CA THR A 17 3.90 13.93 -25.36
C THR A 17 3.80 12.67 -26.23
N PRO A 18 4.57 12.54 -27.33
CA PRO A 18 4.52 11.34 -28.15
C PRO A 18 4.94 10.08 -27.37
N ASN A 19 4.25 8.97 -27.59
CA ASN A 19 4.78 7.65 -27.23
C ASN A 19 5.90 7.23 -28.21
N ARG A 20 6.62 6.15 -27.90
CA ARG A 20 7.71 5.63 -28.76
C ARG A 20 7.32 5.52 -30.24
N PHE A 21 6.19 4.88 -30.55
CA PHE A 21 5.74 4.67 -31.93
C PHE A 21 5.30 5.97 -32.62
N GLU A 22 4.70 6.90 -31.86
CA GLU A 22 4.38 8.24 -32.37
C GLU A 22 5.66 9.01 -32.66
N ALA A 23 6.65 8.97 -31.76
CA ALA A 23 7.94 9.61 -31.94
C ALA A 23 8.69 9.05 -33.15
N GLU A 24 8.74 7.73 -33.32
CA GLU A 24 9.32 7.05 -34.50
C GLU A 24 8.72 7.57 -35.81
N ARG A 25 7.40 7.78 -35.87
CA ARG A 25 6.74 8.34 -37.05
C ARG A 25 7.07 9.81 -37.29
N ILE A 26 7.37 10.58 -36.24
CA ILE A 26 7.69 12.00 -36.34
C ILE A 26 9.15 12.21 -36.79
N VAL A 27 10.08 11.40 -36.28
CA VAL A 27 11.52 11.48 -36.58
C VAL A 27 11.91 10.73 -37.85
N GLY A 28 11.12 9.72 -38.24
CA GLY A 28 11.32 8.94 -39.46
C GLY A 28 12.31 7.77 -39.30
N HIS A 29 12.72 7.44 -38.08
CA HIS A 29 13.59 6.31 -37.76
C HIS A 29 13.10 5.59 -36.49
N GLU A 30 13.58 4.37 -36.28
CA GLU A 30 13.22 3.57 -35.10
C GLU A 30 13.89 4.11 -33.83
N ILE A 31 13.25 3.88 -32.68
CA ILE A 31 13.76 4.22 -31.34
C ILE A 31 13.88 2.92 -30.56
N ARG A 32 15.11 2.42 -30.44
CA ARG A 32 15.44 1.12 -29.82
C ARG A 32 16.24 1.29 -28.53
N SER A 33 16.90 2.44 -28.35
CA SER A 33 17.72 2.74 -27.19
C SER A 33 17.24 3.99 -26.41
N LEU A 34 17.68 4.10 -25.15
CA LEU A 34 17.47 5.33 -24.38
C LEU A 34 18.14 6.54 -25.05
N GLU A 35 19.28 6.36 -25.71
CA GLU A 35 19.93 7.44 -26.45
C GLU A 35 19.11 7.85 -27.68
N ASP A 36 18.52 6.88 -28.39
CA ASP A 36 17.62 7.17 -29.51
C ASP A 36 16.41 8.00 -29.04
N ALA A 37 15.87 7.70 -27.85
CA ALA A 37 14.76 8.46 -27.28
C ALA A 37 15.17 9.89 -26.87
N ARG A 38 16.41 10.07 -26.37
CA ARG A 38 16.99 11.39 -26.09
C ARG A 38 17.17 12.20 -27.37
N GLU A 39 17.73 11.58 -28.41
CA GLU A 39 17.92 12.22 -29.70
C GLU A 39 16.58 12.58 -30.34
N ALA A 40 15.62 11.65 -30.37
CA ALA A 40 14.28 11.92 -30.88
C ALA A 40 13.60 13.09 -30.16
N ALA A 41 13.76 13.20 -28.83
CA ALA A 41 13.20 14.33 -28.08
C ALA A 41 13.83 15.68 -28.48
N ARG A 42 15.16 15.73 -28.68
CA ARG A 42 15.86 16.93 -29.19
C ARG A 42 15.41 17.26 -30.61
N GLU A 43 15.41 16.26 -31.48
CA GLU A 43 15.08 16.39 -32.89
C GLU A 43 13.67 16.94 -33.11
N ILE A 44 12.67 16.43 -32.36
CA ILE A 44 11.29 16.92 -32.45
C ILE A 44 11.21 18.40 -32.04
N HIS A 45 11.94 18.80 -31.00
CA HIS A 45 12.02 20.20 -30.58
C HIS A 45 12.64 21.07 -31.68
N GLU A 46 13.80 20.66 -32.22
CA GLU A 46 14.54 21.43 -33.21
C GLU A 46 13.80 21.55 -34.55
N ARG A 47 13.16 20.46 -35.01
CA ARG A 47 12.45 20.43 -36.30
C ARG A 47 11.07 21.10 -36.26
N TYR A 48 10.34 20.99 -35.15
CA TYR A 48 8.92 21.37 -35.09
C TYR A 48 8.58 22.42 -34.02
N GLY A 49 9.54 22.86 -33.21
CA GLY A 49 9.41 24.03 -32.34
C GLY A 49 8.63 23.94 -31.00
N PRO A 50 8.13 22.80 -30.48
CA PRO A 50 7.50 22.80 -29.15
C PRO A 50 8.53 23.09 -28.06
N GLU A 51 8.21 23.89 -27.03
CA GLU A 51 9.18 24.27 -25.98
C GLU A 51 9.70 23.03 -25.21
N ALA A 52 8.87 22.01 -25.06
CA ALA A 52 9.20 20.74 -24.44
C ALA A 52 8.68 19.53 -25.21
N VAL A 53 9.45 18.44 -25.17
CA VAL A 53 9.09 17.16 -25.79
C VAL A 53 9.30 16.06 -24.78
N ILE A 54 8.27 15.24 -24.52
CA ILE A 54 8.42 14.00 -23.75
C ILE A 54 8.16 12.77 -24.62
N VAL A 55 9.22 12.00 -24.87
CA VAL A 55 9.15 10.71 -25.55
C VAL A 55 8.90 9.63 -24.49
N LYS A 56 7.69 9.06 -24.50
CA LYS A 56 7.28 8.03 -23.53
C LYS A 56 7.67 6.64 -23.98
N GLY A 57 8.12 5.80 -23.06
CA GLY A 57 8.49 4.41 -23.33
C GLY A 57 9.79 4.27 -24.12
N GLY A 58 10.77 5.13 -23.86
CA GLY A 58 12.02 5.23 -24.61
C GLY A 58 13.01 4.08 -24.43
N HIS A 59 12.83 3.17 -23.46
CA HIS A 59 13.69 1.99 -23.37
C HIS A 59 13.09 0.76 -22.66
N LEU A 60 13.57 -0.41 -23.10
CA LEU A 60 13.21 -1.79 -22.80
C LEU A 60 14.15 -2.40 -21.75
N GLU A 61 14.34 -1.78 -20.59
CA GLU A 61 14.81 -2.55 -19.44
C GLU A 61 13.62 -3.39 -18.94
N GLU A 62 13.84 -4.66 -18.60
CA GLU A 62 12.75 -5.59 -18.22
C GLU A 62 11.91 -5.03 -17.06
N GLU A 63 12.54 -4.29 -16.14
CA GLU A 63 11.91 -3.86 -14.87
C GLU A 63 11.43 -2.40 -14.83
N LYS A 64 11.97 -1.49 -15.65
CA LYS A 64 11.70 -0.04 -15.55
C LYS A 64 11.29 0.61 -16.86
N ALA A 65 10.27 1.44 -16.81
CA ALA A 65 9.88 2.33 -17.91
C ALA A 65 10.56 3.69 -17.73
N VAL A 66 11.25 4.15 -18.78
CA VAL A 66 11.91 5.47 -18.80
C VAL A 66 11.26 6.36 -19.85
N ASP A 67 10.73 7.49 -19.41
CA ASP A 67 10.29 8.58 -20.29
C ASP A 67 11.36 9.67 -20.32
N VAL A 68 11.62 10.21 -21.51
CA VAL A 68 12.66 11.24 -21.72
C VAL A 68 12.00 12.57 -22.03
N LEU A 69 12.28 13.57 -21.21
CA LEU A 69 11.83 14.95 -21.39
C LEU A 69 12.99 15.82 -21.85
N PHE A 70 12.87 16.45 -23.01
CA PHE A 70 13.72 17.57 -23.43
C PHE A 70 13.01 18.88 -23.10
N TYR A 71 13.68 19.76 -22.34
CA TYR A 71 13.14 21.06 -21.95
C TYR A 71 14.26 22.06 -21.66
N ARG A 72 14.22 23.23 -22.31
CA ARG A 72 15.20 24.33 -22.14
C ARG A 72 16.66 23.88 -22.30
N GLY A 73 16.95 23.14 -23.36
CA GLY A 73 18.30 22.65 -23.67
C GLY A 73 18.81 21.55 -22.73
N ARG A 74 17.93 20.99 -21.87
CA ARG A 74 18.29 19.94 -20.91
C ARG A 74 17.43 18.70 -21.13
N LEU A 75 18.03 17.55 -20.89
CA LEU A 75 17.35 16.26 -20.87
C LEU A 75 17.08 15.83 -19.43
N TYR A 76 15.89 15.28 -19.21
CA TYR A 76 15.47 14.73 -17.93
C TYR A 76 14.91 13.33 -18.16
N GLU A 77 15.32 12.38 -17.32
CA GLU A 77 14.77 11.03 -17.30
C GLU A 77 13.75 10.89 -16.18
N LEU A 78 12.62 10.28 -16.51
CA LEU A 78 11.54 10.00 -15.59
C LEU A 78 11.36 8.49 -15.52
N LYS A 79 11.97 7.91 -14.48
CA LYS A 79 11.96 6.46 -14.25
C LYS A 79 10.75 6.08 -13.41
N SER A 80 10.04 5.04 -13.82
CA SER A 80 9.00 4.37 -13.03
C SER A 80 9.12 2.86 -13.14
N PRO A 81 8.62 2.08 -12.17
CA PRO A 81 8.45 0.65 -12.34
C PRO A 81 7.62 0.36 -13.59
N ARG A 82 7.93 -0.75 -14.27
CA ARG A 82 7.07 -1.25 -15.34
C ARG A 82 5.88 -1.95 -14.71
N LEU A 83 4.71 -1.30 -14.78
CA LEU A 83 3.50 -1.81 -14.18
C LEU A 83 2.73 -2.67 -15.18
N GLU A 84 2.43 -3.91 -14.79
CA GLU A 84 1.35 -4.67 -15.41
C GLU A 84 0.02 -4.16 -14.88
N GLY A 85 -0.87 -3.68 -15.74
CA GLY A 85 -2.11 -3.09 -15.27
C GLY A 85 -3.01 -2.52 -16.37
N CYS A 86 -3.91 -1.65 -15.95
CA CYS A 86 -4.88 -1.01 -16.82
C CYS A 86 -4.24 0.14 -17.58
N THR A 87 -4.11 0.00 -18.90
CA THR A 87 -3.39 0.97 -19.75
C THR A 87 -4.30 1.84 -20.60
N HIS A 88 -5.62 1.56 -20.61
CA HIS A 88 -6.56 2.35 -21.39
C HIS A 88 -6.69 3.76 -20.80
N GLY A 89 -6.51 4.77 -21.66
CA GLY A 89 -6.54 6.18 -21.27
C GLY A 89 -5.24 6.69 -20.63
N THR A 90 -4.15 5.92 -20.61
CA THR A 90 -2.88 6.35 -20.00
C THR A 90 -2.32 7.63 -20.60
N GLY A 91 -2.22 7.70 -21.93
CA GLY A 91 -1.72 8.87 -22.65
C GLY A 91 -2.55 10.13 -22.39
N CYS A 92 -3.88 10.03 -22.55
CA CYS A 92 -4.80 11.15 -22.33
C CYS A 92 -4.79 11.62 -20.88
N SER A 93 -4.74 10.70 -19.91
CA SER A 93 -4.72 11.04 -18.50
C SER A 93 -3.40 11.69 -18.09
N PHE A 94 -2.29 11.24 -18.68
CA PHE A 94 -0.97 11.83 -18.44
C PHE A 94 -0.88 13.26 -18.97
N SER A 95 -1.30 13.51 -20.22
CA SER A 95 -1.30 14.87 -20.77
C SER A 95 -2.28 15.79 -20.02
N ALA A 96 -3.48 15.31 -19.69
CA ALA A 96 -4.44 16.05 -18.89
C ALA A 96 -3.89 16.39 -17.50
N ALA A 97 -3.20 15.46 -16.83
CA ALA A 97 -2.56 15.71 -15.55
C ALA A 97 -1.43 16.75 -15.64
N ILE A 98 -0.63 16.76 -16.72
CA ILE A 98 0.37 17.81 -16.97
C ILE A 98 -0.34 19.17 -17.07
N THR A 99 -1.34 19.26 -17.96
CA THR A 99 -2.11 20.49 -18.18
C THR A 99 -2.72 21.02 -16.87
N ALA A 100 -3.35 20.14 -16.08
CA ALA A 100 -3.95 20.51 -14.80
C ALA A 100 -2.90 21.05 -13.81
N ASN A 101 -1.72 20.43 -13.72
CA ASN A 101 -0.66 20.89 -12.83
C ASN A 101 -0.06 22.23 -13.27
N ILE A 102 0.07 22.48 -14.57
CA ILE A 102 0.48 23.79 -15.10
C ILE A 102 -0.57 24.85 -14.79
N ALA A 103 -1.86 24.53 -14.94
CA ALA A 103 -2.96 25.43 -14.59
C ALA A 103 -2.99 25.78 -13.09
N LEU A 104 -2.49 24.89 -12.23
CA LEU A 104 -2.27 25.13 -10.79
C LEU A 104 -1.00 25.95 -10.49
N GLY A 105 -0.29 26.45 -11.51
CA GLY A 105 0.89 27.30 -11.37
C GLY A 105 2.19 26.54 -11.11
N LYS A 106 2.21 25.21 -11.26
CA LYS A 106 3.46 24.44 -11.14
C LYS A 106 4.32 24.63 -12.38
N ASP A 107 5.64 24.67 -12.19
CA ASP A 107 6.59 24.64 -13.31
C ASP A 107 6.47 23.32 -14.10
N LEU A 108 6.91 23.34 -15.36
CA LEU A 108 6.71 22.23 -16.28
C LEU A 108 7.33 20.93 -15.78
N LEU A 109 8.56 20.96 -15.25
CA LEU A 109 9.23 19.75 -14.77
C LEU A 109 8.49 19.16 -13.57
N THR A 110 8.03 20.00 -12.65
CA THR A 110 7.21 19.56 -11.51
C THR A 110 5.85 19.03 -11.96
N ALA A 111 5.21 19.66 -12.95
CA ALA A 111 3.95 19.20 -13.51
C ALA A 111 4.09 17.81 -14.15
N VAL A 112 5.11 17.61 -14.96
CA VAL A 112 5.41 16.31 -15.60
C VAL A 112 5.74 15.23 -14.57
N ARG A 113 6.58 15.54 -13.57
CA ARG A 113 6.88 14.59 -12.47
C ARG A 113 5.63 14.22 -11.67
N THR A 114 4.75 15.18 -11.41
CA THR A 114 3.49 14.92 -10.71
C THR A 114 2.57 14.04 -11.55
N ALA A 115 2.40 14.36 -12.84
CA ALA A 115 1.61 13.57 -13.77
C ALA A 115 2.14 12.13 -13.91
N LYS A 116 3.46 11.94 -13.85
CA LYS A 116 4.09 10.61 -13.90
C LYS A 116 3.72 9.76 -12.68
N LYS A 117 3.80 10.32 -11.47
CA LYS A 117 3.36 9.64 -10.24
C LYS A 117 1.85 9.38 -10.23
N PHE A 118 1.07 10.34 -10.73
CA PHE A 118 -0.38 10.21 -10.87
C PHE A 118 -0.74 9.02 -11.76
N ILE A 119 -0.13 8.93 -12.95
CA ILE A 119 -0.45 7.86 -13.89
C ILE A 119 0.07 6.50 -13.43
N GLU A 120 1.20 6.46 -12.74
CA GLU A 120 1.73 5.24 -12.11
C GLU A 120 0.71 4.66 -11.12
N LEU A 121 0.23 5.46 -10.17
CA LEU A 121 -0.80 5.04 -9.22
C LEU A 121 -2.11 4.66 -9.92
N ALA A 122 -2.51 5.40 -10.95
CA ALA A 122 -3.74 5.14 -11.68
C ALA A 122 -3.67 3.81 -12.48
N ILE A 123 -2.50 3.43 -13.00
CA ILE A 123 -2.30 2.15 -13.67
C ILE A 123 -2.31 1.00 -12.65
N ASP A 124 -1.54 1.14 -11.56
CA ASP A 124 -1.40 0.09 -10.53
C ASP A 124 -2.75 -0.24 -9.88
N PHE A 125 -3.57 0.77 -9.59
CA PHE A 125 -4.89 0.60 -8.98
C PHE A 125 -6.04 0.67 -9.98
N GLY A 126 -5.77 0.40 -11.26
CA GLY A 126 -6.74 0.43 -12.34
C GLY A 126 -8.00 -0.41 -12.11
N ASN A 127 -9.11 -0.02 -12.72
CA ASN A 127 -10.40 -0.68 -12.53
C ASN A 127 -10.58 -1.78 -13.57
N ARG A 128 -10.54 -3.05 -13.15
CA ARG A 128 -10.75 -4.22 -14.03
C ARG A 128 -12.22 -4.39 -14.43
N ILE A 129 -12.69 -3.48 -15.28
CA ILE A 129 -14.07 -3.43 -15.78
C ILE A 129 -14.04 -3.54 -17.32
N GLY A 130 -14.99 -4.29 -17.88
CA GLY A 130 -15.09 -4.55 -19.31
C GLY A 130 -14.30 -5.79 -19.76
N HIS A 131 -14.42 -6.13 -21.06
CA HIS A 131 -13.78 -7.31 -21.67
C HIS A 131 -12.48 -7.00 -22.44
N GLY A 132 -12.11 -5.71 -22.55
CA GLY A 132 -10.91 -5.26 -23.25
C GLY A 132 -9.83 -4.71 -22.30
N SER A 133 -9.01 -3.78 -22.79
CA SER A 133 -8.04 -3.08 -21.94
C SER A 133 -8.77 -2.28 -20.86
N CYS A 134 -8.52 -2.61 -19.60
CA CYS A 134 -9.18 -1.95 -18.49
C CYS A 134 -8.72 -0.48 -18.34
N PRO A 135 -9.59 0.42 -17.84
CA PRO A 135 -9.28 1.82 -17.61
C PRO A 135 -8.40 2.07 -16.37
N VAL A 136 -7.54 3.08 -16.45
CA VAL A 136 -6.80 3.61 -15.29
C VAL A 136 -7.76 4.12 -14.20
N ASN A 137 -7.29 4.17 -12.96
CA ASN A 137 -8.03 4.67 -11.81
C ASN A 137 -7.57 6.07 -11.39
N HIS A 138 -8.23 7.10 -11.92
CA HIS A 138 -7.90 8.50 -11.60
C HIS A 138 -8.09 8.86 -10.13
N ILE A 139 -9.04 8.22 -9.44
CA ILE A 139 -9.38 8.58 -8.06
C ILE A 139 -8.35 8.05 -7.05
N ALA A 140 -7.54 7.05 -7.40
CA ALA A 140 -6.51 6.49 -6.52
C ALA A 140 -5.55 7.56 -5.97
N TRP A 141 -5.25 8.59 -6.76
CA TRP A 141 -4.42 9.73 -6.37
C TRP A 141 -4.95 10.50 -5.15
N MET A 142 -6.27 10.58 -5.01
CA MET A 142 -6.93 11.28 -3.91
C MET A 142 -7.35 10.33 -2.80
N GLU A 143 -7.85 9.15 -3.19
CA GLU A 143 -8.46 8.20 -2.27
C GLU A 143 -7.43 7.58 -1.33
N ILE A 144 -6.26 7.16 -1.82
CA ILE A 144 -5.23 6.55 -0.97
C ILE A 144 -4.77 7.52 0.12
N PRO A 145 -4.35 8.78 -0.17
CA PRO A 145 -4.01 9.74 0.89
C PRO A 145 -5.16 10.02 1.86
N ALA A 146 -6.39 10.15 1.36
CA ALA A 146 -7.57 10.39 2.20
C ALA A 146 -7.82 9.23 3.17
N GLU A 147 -7.76 7.99 2.68
CA GLU A 147 -7.87 6.79 3.52
C GLU A 147 -6.74 6.71 4.54
N ARG A 148 -5.49 6.99 4.14
CA ARG A 148 -4.34 7.01 5.07
C ARG A 148 -4.56 7.99 6.22
N TRP A 149 -5.11 9.18 5.94
CA TRP A 149 -5.44 10.16 6.97
C TRP A 149 -6.57 9.69 7.89
N ARG A 150 -7.68 9.18 7.34
CA ARG A 150 -8.79 8.63 8.16
C ARG A 150 -8.31 7.49 9.06
N MET A 151 -7.45 6.63 8.53
CA MET A 151 -6.84 5.53 9.29
C MET A 151 -5.99 6.05 10.44
N TYR A 152 -5.18 7.09 10.20
CA TYR A 152 -4.36 7.73 11.23
C TYR A 152 -5.21 8.27 12.38
N GLU A 153 -6.23 9.07 12.07
CA GLU A 153 -7.14 9.64 13.07
C GLU A 153 -7.86 8.55 13.86
N THR A 154 -8.36 7.52 13.17
CA THR A 154 -9.04 6.38 13.81
C THR A 154 -8.11 5.61 14.75
N MET A 155 -6.88 5.33 14.30
CA MET A 155 -5.89 4.61 15.10
C MET A 155 -5.47 5.43 16.33
N ARG A 156 -5.27 6.75 16.18
CA ARG A 156 -4.91 7.63 17.31
C ARG A 156 -6.01 7.69 18.35
N ALA A 157 -7.25 7.92 17.95
CA ALA A 157 -8.38 7.94 18.87
C ALA A 157 -8.55 6.60 19.59
N CYS A 158 -8.44 5.48 18.87
CA CYS A 158 -8.51 4.14 19.46
C CYS A 158 -7.33 3.83 20.40
N LEU A 159 -6.13 4.36 20.12
CA LEU A 159 -4.95 4.14 20.94
C LEU A 159 -5.12 4.77 22.33
N ASP A 160 -5.65 5.98 22.42
CA ASP A 160 -5.92 6.64 23.70
C ASP A 160 -6.89 5.80 24.55
N GLU A 161 -7.97 5.33 23.93
CA GLU A 161 -8.96 4.45 24.60
C GLU A 161 -8.39 3.08 24.98
N LEU A 162 -7.49 2.52 24.16
CA LEU A 162 -6.81 1.26 24.46
C LEU A 162 -5.88 1.42 25.67
N LEU A 163 -5.13 2.53 25.76
CA LEU A 163 -4.26 2.81 26.90
C LEU A 163 -5.06 2.91 28.20
N ASP A 164 -6.26 3.51 28.16
CA ASP A 164 -7.15 3.59 29.32
C ASP A 164 -7.63 2.20 29.78
N VAL A 165 -8.00 1.32 28.83
CA VAL A 165 -8.35 -0.08 29.14
C VAL A 165 -7.15 -0.81 29.77
N LEU A 166 -5.96 -0.67 29.18
CA LEU A 166 -4.76 -1.37 29.63
C LEU A 166 -4.25 -0.87 31.00
N ARG A 167 -4.64 0.32 31.47
CA ARG A 167 -4.31 0.77 32.84
C ARG A 167 -4.94 -0.12 33.91
N LYS A 168 -6.09 -0.71 33.62
CA LYS A 168 -6.78 -1.63 34.54
C LYS A 168 -6.37 -3.10 34.32
N HIS A 169 -5.89 -3.43 33.13
CA HIS A 169 -5.55 -4.81 32.72
C HIS A 169 -4.12 -4.89 32.14
N VAL A 170 -3.13 -4.54 32.98
CA VAL A 170 -1.70 -4.54 32.60
C VAL A 170 -1.19 -5.97 32.28
N ASP A 171 -1.87 -6.98 32.80
CA ASP A 171 -1.63 -8.40 32.56
C ASP A 171 -1.81 -8.81 31.09
N LEU A 172 -2.64 -8.08 30.32
CA LEU A 172 -2.83 -8.29 28.89
C LEU A 172 -1.60 -7.89 28.04
N ILE A 173 -0.63 -7.19 28.63
CA ILE A 173 0.58 -6.75 27.92
C ILE A 173 1.59 -7.91 27.93
N PRO A 174 2.02 -8.44 26.76
CA PRO A 174 3.07 -9.45 26.70
C PRO A 174 4.44 -8.82 26.95
N GLU A 175 5.47 -9.62 27.23
CA GLU A 175 6.84 -9.13 27.43
C GLU A 175 7.37 -8.43 26.17
N VAL A 176 7.02 -8.95 24.99
CA VAL A 176 7.34 -8.29 23.72
C VAL A 176 6.48 -7.05 23.44
N GLY A 177 5.54 -6.68 24.30
CA GLY A 177 4.64 -5.53 24.14
C GLY A 177 3.50 -5.72 23.12
N ILE A 178 2.46 -4.91 23.28
CA ILE A 178 1.30 -4.85 22.39
C ILE A 178 1.61 -3.97 21.17
N ASN A 179 1.15 -4.37 20.00
CA ASN A 179 1.10 -3.56 18.81
C ASN A 179 -0.26 -3.77 18.11
N MET A 180 -0.67 -2.77 17.33
CA MET A 180 -1.88 -2.81 16.52
C MET A 180 -1.49 -2.46 15.08
N ALA A 181 -1.99 -3.23 14.11
CA ALA A 181 -1.81 -2.93 12.70
C ALA A 181 -3.18 -2.75 12.03
N TYR A 182 -3.30 -1.72 11.18
CA TYR A 182 -4.49 -1.38 10.43
C TYR A 182 -4.13 -1.18 8.95
N ALA A 183 -4.68 -2.01 8.07
CA ALA A 183 -4.38 -2.01 6.64
C ALA A 183 -5.24 -1.02 5.86
N LEU A 184 -4.71 -0.48 4.77
CA LEU A 184 -5.53 0.10 3.71
C LEU A 184 -6.58 -0.91 3.20
N PRO A 185 -7.65 -0.44 2.53
CA PRO A 185 -8.57 -1.34 1.82
C PRO A 185 -7.82 -2.33 0.94
N ARG A 186 -8.26 -3.60 0.91
CA ARG A 186 -7.52 -4.72 0.28
C ARG A 186 -7.00 -4.42 -1.13
N ARG A 187 -7.74 -3.66 -1.93
CA ARG A 187 -7.34 -3.26 -3.29
C ARG A 187 -6.06 -2.41 -3.36
N TYR A 188 -5.77 -1.67 -2.28
CA TYR A 188 -4.62 -0.78 -2.15
C TYR A 188 -3.42 -1.41 -1.44
N VAL A 189 -3.55 -2.64 -0.97
CA VAL A 189 -2.47 -3.32 -0.26
C VAL A 189 -1.56 -4.04 -1.26
N ARG A 190 -0.26 -3.73 -1.21
CA ARG A 190 0.83 -4.39 -1.94
C ARG A 190 1.84 -5.02 -0.99
N GLY A 191 2.09 -4.37 0.15
CA GLY A 191 3.05 -4.85 1.13
C GLY A 191 2.88 -4.21 2.52
N PRO A 192 3.82 -4.49 3.45
CA PRO A 192 3.76 -3.97 4.82
C PRO A 192 3.68 -2.44 4.94
N GLU A 193 4.16 -1.70 3.96
CA GLU A 193 4.10 -0.24 3.84
C GLU A 193 2.67 0.34 3.74
N ASP A 194 1.69 -0.50 3.42
CA ASP A 194 0.27 -0.14 3.34
C ASP A 194 -0.49 -0.37 4.65
N PHE A 195 0.24 -0.74 5.71
CA PHE A 195 -0.29 -0.98 7.04
C PHE A 195 0.18 0.12 7.98
N LEU A 196 -0.77 0.80 8.61
CA LEU A 196 -0.54 1.70 9.72
C LEU A 196 -0.33 0.89 10.99
N ALA A 197 0.75 1.13 11.74
CA ALA A 197 1.00 0.47 13.00
C ALA A 197 1.72 1.38 14.00
N LEU A 198 1.95 0.87 15.20
CA LEU A 198 2.75 1.56 16.21
C LEU A 198 4.24 1.30 15.91
N GLU A 199 5.05 2.36 15.71
CA GLU A 199 6.51 2.27 15.46
C GLU A 199 7.26 1.73 16.68
N GLY A 200 6.74 2.00 17.87
CA GLY A 200 7.10 1.33 19.11
C GLY A 200 6.12 0.20 19.46
N ARG A 201 5.92 -0.01 20.75
CA ARG A 201 4.91 -0.93 21.30
C ARG A 201 4.36 -0.35 22.58
N ILE A 202 3.18 -0.80 22.97
CA ILE A 202 2.67 -0.54 24.31
C ILE A 202 3.32 -1.56 25.24
N THR A 203 4.12 -1.10 26.18
CA THR A 203 4.87 -1.93 27.12
C THR A 203 4.43 -1.69 28.57
N LYS A 204 4.83 -2.58 29.48
CA LYS A 204 4.67 -2.40 30.92
C LYS A 204 5.70 -1.40 31.41
N GLY A 205 5.30 -0.14 31.59
CA GLY A 205 6.08 0.81 32.38
C GLY A 205 5.95 0.52 33.88
N VAL A 206 6.51 1.40 34.71
CA VAL A 206 6.38 1.31 36.18
C VAL A 206 4.90 1.47 36.58
N GLY A 207 4.20 0.35 36.69
CA GLY A 207 2.79 0.27 37.11
C GLY A 207 1.75 0.77 36.10
N ARG A 208 2.11 1.04 34.84
CA ARG A 208 1.17 1.54 33.82
C ARG A 208 1.57 1.15 32.39
N PRO A 209 0.61 1.04 31.45
CA PRO A 209 0.94 0.94 30.02
C PRO A 209 1.64 2.21 29.56
N VAL A 210 2.70 2.04 28.77
CA VAL A 210 3.44 3.14 28.14
C VAL A 210 3.55 2.87 26.65
N PHE A 211 3.12 3.84 25.84
CA PHE A 211 3.43 3.86 24.41
C PHE A 211 4.50 4.93 24.16
N SER A 212 5.67 4.49 23.71
CA SER A 212 6.78 5.37 23.32
C SER A 212 7.00 5.23 21.82
N GLY A 213 6.39 6.11 21.03
CA GLY A 213 6.55 6.13 19.58
C GLY A 213 5.44 6.90 18.86
N GLU A 214 5.39 6.73 17.54
CA GLU A 214 4.37 7.33 16.68
C GLU A 214 3.55 6.25 15.96
N VAL A 215 2.38 6.66 15.46
CA VAL A 215 1.55 5.84 14.58
C VAL A 215 2.01 6.09 13.14
N LYS A 216 2.52 5.05 12.47
CA LYS A 216 3.19 5.20 11.17
C LYS A 216 2.94 4.03 10.23
N PHE A 217 2.83 4.32 8.95
CA PHE A 217 2.74 3.30 7.92
C PHE A 217 4.06 2.53 7.76
N GLY A 218 4.00 1.21 7.61
CA GLY A 218 5.17 0.35 7.49
C GLY A 218 5.90 0.07 8.81
N ALA A 219 5.34 0.48 9.96
CA ALA A 219 5.97 0.33 11.27
C ALA A 219 6.07 -1.12 11.79
N SER A 220 5.12 -1.99 11.44
CA SER A 220 5.08 -3.38 11.96
C SER A 220 4.98 -4.42 10.85
N ARG A 221 6.11 -5.08 10.54
CA ARG A 221 6.16 -6.15 9.53
C ARG A 221 5.48 -7.44 10.00
N HIS A 222 5.56 -7.76 11.29
CA HIS A 222 5.03 -9.02 11.84
C HIS A 222 3.50 -9.06 11.79
N LEU A 223 2.84 -8.04 12.34
CA LEU A 223 1.38 -7.95 12.29
C LEU A 223 0.86 -7.67 10.89
N ALA A 224 1.57 -6.89 10.07
CA ALA A 224 1.19 -6.69 8.68
C ALA A 224 1.13 -8.01 7.91
N ARG A 225 2.10 -8.92 8.11
CA ARG A 225 2.07 -10.26 7.48
C ARG A 225 0.90 -11.12 7.97
N ALA A 226 0.63 -11.12 9.28
CA ALA A 226 -0.50 -11.86 9.84
C ALA A 226 -1.83 -11.37 9.25
N LEU A 227 -2.02 -10.06 9.25
CA LEU A 227 -3.22 -9.41 8.77
C LEU A 227 -3.37 -9.52 7.25
N LEU A 228 -2.28 -9.40 6.48
CA LEU A 228 -2.30 -9.59 5.03
C LEU A 228 -2.84 -10.98 4.67
N ARG A 229 -2.30 -12.03 5.32
CA ARG A 229 -2.79 -13.39 5.11
C ARG A 229 -4.26 -13.54 5.51
N TYR A 230 -4.67 -12.95 6.63
CA TYR A 230 -6.07 -13.00 7.07
C TYR A 230 -7.01 -12.31 6.07
N MET A 231 -6.59 -11.17 5.50
CA MET A 231 -7.35 -10.39 4.52
C MET A 231 -7.50 -11.09 3.16
N GLU A 232 -6.68 -12.08 2.84
CA GLU A 232 -6.87 -12.90 1.64
C GLU A 232 -8.20 -13.68 1.69
N SER A 233 -8.59 -14.13 2.89
CA SER A 233 -9.88 -14.79 3.12
C SER A 233 -10.98 -13.81 3.54
N PHE A 234 -10.64 -12.75 4.27
CA PHE A 234 -11.60 -11.83 4.89
C PHE A 234 -11.20 -10.35 4.64
N PRO A 235 -11.38 -9.82 3.42
CA PRO A 235 -10.81 -8.52 3.01
C PRO A 235 -11.35 -7.31 3.80
N GLU A 236 -12.53 -7.43 4.41
CA GLU A 236 -13.16 -6.40 5.24
C GLU A 236 -12.51 -6.27 6.63
N TYR A 237 -11.76 -7.28 7.08
CA TYR A 237 -11.12 -7.31 8.40
C TYR A 237 -9.69 -6.79 8.28
N ARG A 238 -9.57 -5.48 8.46
CA ARG A 238 -8.33 -4.74 8.17
C ARG A 238 -7.52 -4.41 9.42
N CYS A 239 -7.93 -4.83 10.61
CA CYS A 239 -7.22 -4.52 11.85
C CYS A 239 -6.87 -5.78 12.64
N VAL A 240 -5.69 -5.77 13.27
CA VAL A 240 -5.27 -6.80 14.21
C VAL A 240 -4.55 -6.17 15.42
N LEU A 241 -4.82 -6.70 16.61
CA LEU A 241 -4.13 -6.38 17.86
C LEU A 241 -3.50 -7.64 18.42
N ASN A 242 -2.27 -7.57 18.90
CA ASN A 242 -1.69 -8.66 19.69
C ASN A 242 -1.77 -8.37 21.18
N VAL A 243 -2.16 -9.36 21.97
CA VAL A 243 -2.18 -9.31 23.43
C VAL A 243 -1.57 -10.59 24.01
N ARG A 244 -1.19 -10.53 25.28
CA ARG A 244 -0.64 -11.67 26.00
C ARG A 244 -1.64 -12.83 26.01
N TYR A 245 -1.12 -14.03 25.84
CA TYR A 245 -1.91 -15.25 26.02
C TYR A 245 -2.09 -15.59 27.50
N SER A 246 -3.31 -15.97 27.86
CA SER A 246 -3.64 -16.72 29.06
C SER A 246 -4.84 -17.62 28.75
N GLU A 247 -4.93 -18.79 29.41
CA GLU A 247 -6.09 -19.69 29.26
C GLU A 247 -7.39 -19.00 29.68
N ASP A 248 -7.34 -18.20 30.75
CA ASP A 248 -8.46 -17.38 31.21
C ASP A 248 -8.96 -16.41 30.14
N LEU A 249 -8.07 -15.70 29.45
CA LEU A 249 -8.43 -14.79 28.36
C LEU A 249 -9.12 -15.54 27.22
N ILE A 250 -8.60 -16.70 26.80
CA ILE A 250 -9.23 -17.52 25.75
C ILE A 250 -10.64 -17.95 26.19
N GLY A 251 -10.79 -18.46 27.40
CA GLY A 251 -12.11 -18.88 27.91
C GLY A 251 -13.10 -17.72 28.01
N LYS A 252 -12.67 -16.51 28.37
CA LYS A 252 -13.52 -15.31 28.35
C LYS A 252 -13.90 -14.91 26.92
N LEU A 253 -12.96 -14.96 25.97
CA LEU A 253 -13.23 -14.67 24.54
C LEU A 253 -14.27 -15.63 23.94
N GLU A 254 -14.17 -16.93 24.24
CA GLU A 254 -15.13 -17.94 23.80
C GLU A 254 -16.52 -17.74 24.45
N ARG A 255 -16.59 -17.46 25.76
CA ARG A 255 -17.85 -17.15 26.46
C ARG A 255 -18.52 -15.88 25.93
N ALA A 256 -17.73 -14.90 25.49
CA ALA A 256 -18.22 -13.71 24.81
C ALA A 256 -18.75 -14.00 23.39
N GLY A 257 -18.74 -15.26 22.93
CA GLY A 257 -19.26 -15.70 21.64
C GLY A 257 -18.34 -15.41 20.47
N LEU A 258 -17.05 -15.11 20.72
CA LEU A 258 -16.07 -14.92 19.66
C LEU A 258 -15.55 -16.26 19.19
N ARG A 259 -15.37 -16.41 17.87
CA ARG A 259 -14.81 -17.63 17.31
C ARG A 259 -13.29 -17.62 17.53
N VAL A 260 -12.80 -18.53 18.36
CA VAL A 260 -11.38 -18.69 18.65
C VAL A 260 -10.82 -19.85 17.84
N SER A 261 -9.63 -19.67 17.29
CA SER A 261 -8.85 -20.71 16.64
C SER A 261 -7.37 -20.60 17.03
N PHE A 262 -6.57 -21.59 16.65
CA PHE A 262 -5.17 -21.63 17.01
C PHE A 262 -4.33 -22.36 15.96
N TYR A 263 -3.02 -22.12 16.03
CA TYR A 263 -2.03 -22.93 15.35
C TYR A 263 -0.91 -23.30 16.31
N ASP A 264 -0.29 -24.45 16.07
CA ASP A 264 0.84 -24.94 16.86
C ASP A 264 2.13 -24.79 16.05
N ARG A 265 3.12 -24.08 16.58
CA ARG A 265 4.41 -23.88 15.91
C ARG A 265 5.22 -25.18 15.74
N ARG A 266 4.94 -26.19 16.56
CA ARG A 266 5.59 -27.51 16.47
C ARG A 266 5.16 -28.30 15.24
N GLU A 267 3.98 -27.98 14.69
CA GLU A 267 3.46 -28.57 13.45
C GLU A 267 3.96 -27.84 12.19
N GLU A 268 4.76 -26.78 12.35
CA GLU A 268 5.27 -25.99 11.23
C GLU A 268 6.27 -26.82 10.39
N PRO A 269 6.05 -26.93 9.06
CA PRO A 269 6.99 -27.61 8.18
C PRO A 269 8.38 -26.95 8.19
N GLU A 270 9.44 -27.74 8.14
CA GLU A 270 10.83 -27.24 8.18
C GLU A 270 11.16 -26.28 7.02
N GLU A 271 10.55 -26.48 5.85
CA GLU A 271 10.67 -25.57 4.70
C GLU A 271 10.13 -24.15 5.00
N ILE A 272 9.07 -24.05 5.80
CA ILE A 272 8.48 -22.77 6.23
C ILE A 272 9.32 -22.16 7.34
N LYS A 273 9.81 -22.96 8.30
CA LYS A 273 10.72 -22.48 9.36
C LYS A 273 12.02 -21.88 8.79
N ALA A 274 12.54 -22.48 7.72
CA ALA A 274 13.75 -21.99 7.03
C ALA A 274 13.53 -20.65 6.32
N LYS A 275 12.28 -20.30 5.97
CA LYS A 275 11.95 -19.08 5.23
C LYS A 275 11.59 -17.95 6.19
N GLU A 276 12.44 -16.92 6.24
CA GLU A 276 12.22 -15.78 7.13
C GLU A 276 10.85 -15.12 6.90
N GLY A 277 10.07 -15.02 7.98
CA GLY A 277 8.75 -14.37 7.97
C GLY A 277 7.61 -15.22 7.42
N ALA A 278 7.82 -16.49 7.09
CA ALA A 278 6.78 -17.39 6.56
C ALA A 278 5.91 -18.06 7.64
N THR A 279 6.43 -18.23 8.86
CA THR A 279 5.72 -18.85 9.99
C THR A 279 4.37 -18.21 10.29
N VAL A 280 4.31 -16.89 10.26
CA VAL A 280 3.10 -16.14 10.65
C VAL A 280 1.99 -16.32 9.62
N PRO A 281 2.21 -16.04 8.31
CA PRO A 281 1.23 -16.39 7.27
C PRO A 281 0.80 -17.86 7.31
N TRP A 282 1.73 -18.80 7.49
CA TRP A 282 1.39 -20.21 7.59
C TRP A 282 0.44 -20.49 8.77
N GLY A 283 0.79 -20.02 9.97
CA GLY A 283 -0.01 -20.24 11.18
C GLY A 283 -1.41 -19.63 11.08
N ILE A 284 -1.53 -18.43 10.49
CA ILE A 284 -2.84 -17.82 10.23
C ILE A 284 -3.66 -18.67 9.25
N GLY A 285 -3.04 -19.20 8.19
CA GLY A 285 -3.70 -20.11 7.25
C GLY A 285 -4.25 -21.36 7.94
N VAL A 286 -3.41 -22.06 8.70
CA VAL A 286 -3.80 -23.27 9.46
C VAL A 286 -4.94 -22.96 10.44
N ALA A 287 -4.85 -21.86 11.16
CA ALA A 287 -5.90 -21.46 12.11
C ALA A 287 -7.23 -21.12 11.42
N ILE A 288 -7.22 -20.50 10.23
CA ILE A 288 -8.42 -20.24 9.44
C ILE A 288 -9.07 -21.56 8.99
N GLU A 289 -8.27 -22.49 8.44
CA GLU A 289 -8.75 -23.79 7.98
C GLU A 289 -9.37 -24.62 9.12
N ARG A 290 -8.72 -24.65 10.29
CA ARG A 290 -9.21 -25.33 11.49
C ARG A 290 -10.54 -24.77 12.00
N SER A 291 -10.76 -23.47 11.86
CA SER A 291 -11.91 -22.78 12.43
C SER A 291 -13.24 -23.08 11.71
N LYS A 292 -13.18 -23.67 10.50
CA LYS A 292 -14.36 -23.96 9.63
C LYS A 292 -15.30 -22.75 9.48
N GLY A 293 -14.72 -21.56 9.47
CA GLY A 293 -15.41 -20.27 9.54
C GLY A 293 -14.40 -19.17 9.79
N ARG A 294 -14.87 -17.93 9.98
CA ARG A 294 -13.99 -16.78 10.24
C ARG A 294 -13.62 -16.71 11.73
N PRO A 295 -12.37 -16.97 12.14
CA PRO A 295 -11.96 -16.79 13.52
C PRO A 295 -11.84 -15.31 13.86
N ASP A 296 -12.48 -14.84 14.93
CA ASP A 296 -12.26 -13.51 15.49
C ASP A 296 -10.92 -13.40 16.20
N VAL A 297 -10.45 -14.52 16.73
CA VAL A 297 -9.24 -14.62 17.53
C VAL A 297 -8.40 -15.80 17.03
N ILE A 298 -7.10 -15.59 16.87
CA ILE A 298 -6.13 -16.66 16.60
C ILE A 298 -5.04 -16.59 17.66
N TYR A 299 -4.74 -17.69 18.35
CA TYR A 299 -3.63 -17.74 19.30
C TYR A 299 -2.60 -18.83 18.95
N HIS A 300 -1.43 -18.73 19.57
CA HIS A 300 -0.43 -19.80 19.58
C HIS A 300 0.22 -19.91 20.97
N LEU A 301 0.59 -21.13 21.36
CA LEU A 301 1.22 -21.42 22.66
C LEU A 301 2.72 -21.10 22.70
N GLY A 302 3.24 -20.45 21.67
CA GLY A 302 4.66 -20.11 21.58
C GLY A 302 5.48 -21.30 21.09
N ASP A 303 6.79 -21.14 21.21
CA ASP A 303 7.80 -22.18 20.94
C ASP A 303 9.10 -21.75 21.64
N TRP A 304 10.18 -22.52 21.50
CA TRP A 304 11.49 -22.15 22.05
C TRP A 304 11.89 -20.72 21.64
N GLY A 305 12.00 -19.83 22.63
CA GLY A 305 12.32 -18.40 22.41
C GLY A 305 11.20 -17.56 21.78
N LYS A 306 9.95 -18.08 21.71
CA LYS A 306 8.77 -17.37 21.21
C LYS A 306 7.68 -17.34 22.29
N GLU A 307 7.36 -16.14 22.77
CA GLU A 307 6.29 -15.94 23.74
C GLU A 307 4.91 -16.36 23.17
N PRO A 308 4.06 -17.04 23.95
CA PRO A 308 2.66 -17.28 23.60
C PRO A 308 1.91 -15.98 23.29
N MET A 309 1.02 -15.97 22.30
CA MET A 309 0.38 -14.75 21.81
C MET A 309 -1.05 -14.97 21.36
N VAL A 310 -1.91 -13.96 21.58
CA VAL A 310 -3.28 -13.89 21.07
C VAL A 310 -3.38 -12.76 20.07
N LEU A 311 -3.97 -13.01 18.91
CA LEU A 311 -4.26 -12.05 17.86
C LEU A 311 -5.78 -11.86 17.76
N ILE A 312 -6.25 -10.64 17.93
CA ILE A 312 -7.66 -10.27 17.82
C ILE A 312 -7.85 -9.48 16.53
N PHE A 313 -8.70 -10.00 15.63
CA PHE A 313 -8.96 -9.41 14.32
C PHE A 313 -10.27 -8.62 14.34
N GLY A 314 -10.31 -7.52 13.58
CA GLY A 314 -11.50 -6.68 13.45
C GLY A 314 -11.52 -5.90 12.14
N LYS A 315 -12.66 -5.27 11.86
CA LYS A 315 -12.83 -4.42 10.67
C LYS A 315 -11.98 -3.15 10.73
N ASP A 316 -11.84 -2.60 11.92
CA ASP A 316 -11.12 -1.37 12.24
C ASP A 316 -10.61 -1.42 13.70
N PRO A 317 -9.79 -0.45 14.14
CA PRO A 317 -9.27 -0.39 15.51
C PRO A 317 -10.36 -0.48 16.60
N PHE A 318 -11.50 0.18 16.40
CA PHE A 318 -12.59 0.21 17.37
C PHE A 318 -13.36 -1.10 17.45
N ASP A 319 -13.53 -1.84 16.34
CA ASP A 319 -14.08 -3.20 16.36
C ASP A 319 -13.21 -4.15 17.20
N VAL A 320 -11.88 -4.04 17.07
CA VAL A 320 -10.94 -4.81 17.90
C VAL A 320 -11.05 -4.42 19.37
N LEU A 321 -11.05 -3.12 19.68
CA LEU A 321 -11.18 -2.62 21.04
C LEU A 321 -12.52 -3.01 21.68
N LYS A 322 -13.60 -3.00 20.90
CA LYS A 322 -14.94 -3.45 21.33
C LYS A 322 -14.92 -4.93 21.72
N LYS A 323 -14.28 -5.79 20.93
CA LYS A 323 -14.10 -7.21 21.26
C LYS A 323 -13.34 -7.38 22.56
N LEU A 324 -12.26 -6.63 22.74
CA LEU A 324 -11.47 -6.65 23.98
C LEU A 324 -12.30 -6.20 25.19
N ARG A 325 -12.99 -5.05 25.11
CA ARG A 325 -13.85 -4.53 26.19
C ARG A 325 -14.98 -5.48 26.58
N LYS A 326 -15.56 -6.21 25.61
CA LYS A 326 -16.64 -7.17 25.88
C LYS A 326 -16.20 -8.25 26.87
N VAL A 327 -14.93 -8.60 26.86
CA VAL A 327 -14.31 -9.71 27.60
C VAL A 327 -13.85 -9.24 28.98
N LEU A 328 -13.54 -7.95 29.11
CA LEU A 328 -13.02 -7.34 30.33
C LEU A 328 -14.13 -6.80 31.25
N LYS A 329 -15.33 -6.55 30.73
CA LYS A 329 -16.49 -6.12 31.55
C LYS A 329 -16.99 -7.19 32.51
N ASP A 330 -16.71 -8.47 32.24
CA ASP A 330 -17.08 -9.58 33.12
C ASP A 330 -16.27 -9.61 34.45
N GLU A 331 -15.35 -8.66 34.69
CA GLU A 331 -14.60 -8.53 35.95
C GLU A 331 -15.12 -7.40 36.88
N ASP A 332 -15.97 -6.49 36.37
CA ASP A 332 -16.47 -5.33 37.12
C ASP A 332 -17.91 -5.55 37.69
N ASP A 333 -18.54 -6.70 37.45
CA ASP A 333 -19.88 -7.12 37.95
C ASP A 333 -19.79 -8.34 38.91
#